data_AF-A0A434CN42-F1
#
_entry.id   AF-A0A434CN42-F1
#
_cell.length_a   1.000
_cell.length_b   1.000
_cell.length_c   1.000
_cell.angle_alpha   90.00
_cell.angle_beta   90.00
_cell.angle_gamma   90.00
#
_symmetry.space_group_name_H-M   'P 1'
#
loop_
_entity.id
_entity.type
_entity.pdbx_description
1 polymer ?
#
loop_
_entity_poly.entity_id
_entity_poly.type
_entity_poly.pdbx_seq_one_letter_code
_entity_poly.pdbx_strand_id
1 'polypeptide(L)'
;PTSVYDRAGSKKLADGQLETFDSQIDPSTGTIKLRAGFANETRVLYPNQFVNVELLVDEHKDVAIAPIAAIQRGVPGTFVYLVNPDSTVSVRKVTPGVTNGERVEILSGLNPGDRVVVDGADKLRDGASINLRQDGQARTPAQPSTPTPAGSAPQPRAQAPEQAAPDAPKPDDTGRHKGQGRKHRHAESGQAESGQQQ
;
A
#
# COMPACT_ATOMS: atom_id res chain seq x y z
N PRO A 1 -11.17 -24.05 -16.57
CA PRO A 1 -10.20 -24.70 -15.64
C PRO A 1 -10.34 -24.17 -14.22
N THR A 2 -10.29 -25.05 -13.21
CA THR A 2 -10.35 -24.64 -11.80
C THR A 2 -9.23 -25.29 -11.00
N SER A 3 -8.67 -24.55 -10.05
CA SER A 3 -7.69 -25.05 -9.09
C SER A 3 -8.19 -24.82 -7.67
N VAL A 4 -7.94 -25.79 -6.78
CA VAL A 4 -8.34 -25.73 -5.37
C VAL A 4 -7.12 -25.62 -4.50
N TYR A 5 -7.19 -24.74 -3.50
CA TYR A 5 -6.16 -24.49 -2.51
C TYR A 5 -6.71 -24.73 -1.10
N ASP A 6 -5.80 -24.90 -0.15
CA ASP A 6 -6.16 -24.96 1.26
C ASP A 6 -6.84 -23.67 1.75
N ARG A 7 -7.35 -23.69 2.99
CA ARG A 7 -8.01 -22.53 3.61
C ARG A 7 -7.11 -21.28 3.64
N ALA A 8 -5.79 -21.46 3.71
CA ALA A 8 -4.82 -20.37 3.70
C ALA A 8 -4.55 -19.82 2.28
N GLY A 9 -5.01 -20.49 1.23
CA GLY A 9 -4.76 -20.11 -0.17
C GLY A 9 -3.31 -20.34 -0.60
N SER A 10 -2.53 -21.09 0.18
CA SER A 10 -1.07 -21.19 0.02
C SER A 10 -0.64 -22.48 -0.65
N LYS A 11 -1.37 -23.57 -0.42
CA LYS A 11 -1.06 -24.90 -0.94
C LYS A 11 -2.13 -25.35 -1.91
N LYS A 12 -1.75 -25.61 -3.16
CA LYS A 12 -2.63 -26.23 -4.14
C LYS A 12 -2.92 -27.68 -3.73
N LEU A 13 -4.21 -28.04 -3.71
CA LEU A 13 -4.71 -29.35 -3.31
C LEU A 13 -5.08 -30.22 -4.51
N ALA A 14 -5.76 -29.64 -5.51
CA ALA A 14 -6.18 -30.36 -6.71
C ALA A 14 -6.45 -29.40 -7.88
N ASP A 15 -6.42 -29.93 -9.09
CA ASP A 15 -6.95 -29.27 -10.30
C ASP A 15 -8.25 -29.96 -10.73
N GLY A 16 -9.11 -29.22 -11.40
CA GLY A 16 -10.44 -29.68 -11.79
C GLY A 16 -11.07 -28.82 -12.87
N GLN A 17 -12.37 -29.02 -13.07
CA GLN A 17 -13.16 -28.26 -14.03
C GLN A 17 -14.47 -27.79 -13.41
N LEU A 18 -14.90 -26.60 -13.81
CA LEU A 18 -16.25 -26.13 -13.51
C LEU A 18 -17.25 -27.01 -14.28
N GLU A 19 -18.24 -27.55 -13.57
CA GLU A 19 -19.27 -28.41 -14.14
C GLU A 19 -20.53 -27.59 -14.45
N THR A 20 -21.05 -26.89 -13.45
CA THR A 20 -22.27 -26.10 -13.59
C THR A 20 -22.22 -24.83 -12.77
N PHE A 21 -22.96 -23.82 -13.23
CA PHE A 21 -23.30 -22.62 -12.46
C PHE A 21 -24.81 -22.57 -12.30
N ASP A 22 -25.28 -22.11 -11.14
CA ASP A 22 -26.69 -21.87 -10.89
C ASP A 22 -27.18 -20.67 -11.70
N SER A 23 -28.42 -20.70 -12.19
CA SER A 23 -29.03 -19.58 -12.91
C SER A 23 -29.66 -18.55 -11.97
N GLN A 24 -29.74 -18.87 -10.67
CA GLN A 24 -30.27 -17.97 -9.65
C GLN A 24 -29.13 -17.32 -8.84
N ILE A 25 -29.22 -16.00 -8.70
CA ILE A 25 -28.42 -15.22 -7.76
C ILE A 25 -29.11 -15.32 -6.40
N ASP A 26 -28.36 -15.65 -5.35
CA ASP A 26 -28.86 -15.55 -3.98
C ASP A 26 -28.97 -14.06 -3.60
N PRO A 27 -30.17 -13.49 -3.40
CA PRO A 27 -30.33 -12.06 -3.15
C PRO A 27 -29.85 -11.63 -1.75
N SER A 28 -29.66 -12.58 -0.82
CA SER A 28 -29.19 -12.28 0.52
C SER A 28 -27.68 -12.03 0.57
N THR A 29 -26.91 -12.73 -0.27
CA THR A 29 -25.44 -12.64 -0.33
C THR A 29 -24.91 -12.01 -1.62
N GLY A 30 -25.75 -11.89 -2.65
CA GLY A 30 -25.35 -11.45 -3.99
C GLY A 30 -24.45 -12.46 -4.73
N THR A 31 -24.47 -13.73 -4.35
CA THR A 31 -23.58 -14.77 -4.90
C THR A 31 -24.33 -15.77 -5.77
N ILE A 32 -23.62 -16.37 -6.73
CA ILE A 32 -24.09 -17.49 -7.54
C ILE A 32 -23.40 -18.77 -7.06
N LYS A 33 -24.14 -19.88 -7.01
CA LYS A 33 -23.56 -21.18 -6.65
C LYS A 33 -22.90 -21.81 -7.87
N LEU A 34 -21.69 -22.31 -7.68
CA LEU A 34 -20.89 -23.00 -8.69
C LEU A 34 -20.61 -24.41 -8.21
N ARG A 35 -20.65 -25.39 -9.12
CA ARG A 35 -20.20 -26.76 -8.89
C ARG A 35 -19.01 -27.05 -9.78
N ALA A 36 -17.93 -27.54 -9.19
CA ALA A 36 -16.73 -27.96 -9.89
C ALA A 36 -16.34 -29.36 -9.45
N GLY A 37 -15.86 -30.16 -10.40
CA GLY A 37 -15.40 -31.53 -10.20
C GLY A 37 -13.87 -31.58 -10.12
N PHE A 38 -13.35 -32.32 -9.14
CA PHE A 38 -11.91 -32.48 -8.89
C PHE A 38 -11.56 -33.96 -8.74
N ALA A 39 -10.50 -34.40 -9.42
CA ALA A 39 -9.95 -35.74 -9.17
C ALA A 39 -9.29 -35.75 -7.79
N ASN A 40 -9.73 -36.66 -6.91
CA ASN A 40 -9.25 -36.76 -5.53
C ASN A 40 -8.54 -38.11 -5.28
N GLU A 41 -7.66 -38.50 -6.20
CA GLU A 41 -6.97 -39.80 -6.16
C GLU A 41 -6.10 -39.96 -4.91
N THR A 42 -5.48 -38.88 -4.47
CA THR A 42 -4.62 -38.81 -3.27
C THR A 42 -5.41 -38.59 -1.97
N ARG A 43 -6.75 -38.49 -2.04
CA ARG A 43 -7.67 -38.33 -0.90
C ARG A 43 -7.34 -37.13 0.00
N VAL A 44 -6.85 -36.04 -0.59
CA VAL A 44 -6.50 -34.80 0.10
C VAL A 44 -7.70 -33.88 0.33
N LEU A 45 -8.77 -34.05 -0.46
CA LEU A 45 -10.03 -33.34 -0.28
C LEU A 45 -11.00 -34.17 0.57
N TYR A 46 -11.54 -33.57 1.62
CA TYR A 46 -12.51 -34.19 2.53
C TYR A 46 -13.89 -33.53 2.40
N PRO A 47 -14.98 -34.28 2.65
CA PRO A 47 -16.32 -33.70 2.74
C PRO A 47 -16.38 -32.57 3.79
N ASN A 48 -17.15 -31.52 3.50
CA ASN A 48 -17.30 -30.33 4.36
C ASN A 48 -16.00 -29.56 4.65
N GLN A 49 -14.93 -29.81 3.90
CA GLN A 49 -13.69 -29.05 4.01
C GLN A 49 -13.85 -27.66 3.39
N PHE A 50 -13.38 -26.64 4.10
CA PHE A 50 -13.23 -25.30 3.55
C PHE A 50 -11.96 -25.20 2.71
N VAL A 51 -12.13 -24.71 1.49
CA VAL A 51 -11.06 -24.55 0.49
C VAL A 51 -11.21 -23.21 -0.22
N ASN A 52 -10.13 -22.71 -0.83
CA ASN A 52 -10.19 -21.61 -1.77
C ASN A 52 -10.17 -22.16 -3.19
N VAL A 53 -10.95 -21.57 -4.09
CA VAL A 53 -11.04 -22.01 -5.49
C VAL A 53 -10.64 -20.85 -6.40
N GLU A 54 -9.68 -21.08 -7.28
CA GLU A 54 -9.39 -20.20 -8.41
C GLU A 54 -10.03 -20.77 -9.67
N LEU A 55 -10.79 -19.94 -10.38
CA LEU A 55 -11.40 -20.26 -11.66
C LEU A 55 -10.74 -19.39 -12.73
N LEU A 56 -10.13 -20.03 -13.72
CA LEU A 56 -9.70 -19.34 -14.93
C LEU A 56 -10.94 -19.05 -15.79
N VAL A 57 -11.33 -17.78 -15.85
CA VAL A 57 -12.50 -17.30 -16.59
C VAL A 57 -12.15 -16.91 -18.03
N ASP A 58 -11.02 -16.23 -18.21
CA ASP A 58 -10.55 -15.75 -19.50
C ASP A 58 -9.01 -15.71 -19.53
N GLU A 59 -8.44 -15.82 -20.72
CA GLU A 59 -6.99 -15.78 -20.95
C GLU A 59 -6.68 -14.84 -22.12
N HIS A 60 -6.07 -13.69 -21.80
CA HIS A 60 -5.61 -12.73 -22.80
C HIS A 60 -4.13 -12.99 -23.12
N LYS A 61 -3.85 -13.35 -24.38
CA LYS A 61 -2.49 -13.62 -24.87
C LYS A 61 -1.89 -12.39 -25.52
N ASP A 62 -0.56 -12.34 -25.53
CA ASP A 62 0.22 -11.30 -26.21
C ASP A 62 -0.05 -9.87 -25.70
N VAL A 63 -0.43 -9.74 -24.42
CA VAL A 63 -0.70 -8.46 -23.76
C VAL A 63 0.47 -7.98 -22.90
N ALA A 64 0.69 -6.67 -22.88
CA ALA A 64 1.61 -6.06 -21.93
C ALA A 64 0.99 -6.08 -20.53
N ILE A 65 1.77 -6.47 -19.53
CA ILE A 65 1.36 -6.45 -18.12
C ILE A 65 2.27 -5.54 -17.33
N ALA A 66 1.70 -4.78 -16.40
CA ALA A 66 2.43 -3.94 -15.47
C ALA A 66 2.07 -4.31 -14.02
N PRO A 67 2.95 -4.04 -13.04
CA PRO A 67 2.56 -4.07 -11.64
C PRO A 67 1.56 -2.95 -11.35
N ILE A 68 0.51 -3.23 -10.56
CA ILE A 68 -0.49 -2.22 -10.20
C ILE A 68 0.13 -0.99 -9.50
N ALA A 69 1.21 -1.21 -8.73
CA ALA A 69 1.97 -0.16 -8.06
C ALA A 69 2.62 0.86 -9.02
N ALA A 70 2.86 0.47 -10.28
CA ALA A 70 3.42 1.37 -11.29
C ALA A 70 2.38 2.29 -11.94
N ILE A 71 1.08 1.96 -11.84
CA ILE A 71 0.01 2.78 -12.40
C ILE A 71 -0.21 4.02 -11.53
N GLN A 72 -0.08 5.19 -12.15
CA GLN A 72 -0.41 6.47 -11.57
C GLN A 72 -1.68 7.05 -12.19
N ARG A 73 -2.41 7.84 -11.40
CA ARG A 73 -3.60 8.57 -11.84
C ARG A 73 -3.41 10.05 -11.52
N GLY A 74 -3.64 10.91 -12.50
CA GLY A 74 -3.54 12.36 -12.32
C GLY A 74 -4.26 13.13 -13.40
N VAL A 75 -3.94 14.43 -13.49
CA VAL A 75 -4.50 15.35 -14.49
C VAL A 75 -4.44 14.83 -15.94
N PRO A 76 -3.34 14.19 -16.43
CA PRO A 76 -3.30 13.67 -17.79
C PRO A 76 -4.13 12.37 -18.00
N GLY A 77 -4.73 11.83 -16.94
CA GLY A 77 -5.41 10.54 -16.89
C GLY A 77 -4.56 9.48 -16.19
N THR A 78 -4.69 8.23 -16.63
CA THR A 78 -3.87 7.11 -16.16
C THR A 78 -2.55 7.06 -16.91
N PHE A 79 -1.43 7.00 -16.19
CA PHE A 79 -0.09 7.00 -16.78
C PHE A 79 0.89 6.16 -15.93
N VAL A 80 2.05 5.87 -16.50
CA VAL A 80 3.19 5.25 -15.81
C VAL A 80 4.45 6.08 -16.06
N TYR A 81 5.45 5.92 -15.19
CA TYR A 81 6.80 6.42 -15.45
C TYR A 81 7.61 5.31 -16.13
N LEU A 82 7.95 5.54 -17.40
CA LEU A 82 8.82 4.67 -18.18
C LEU A 82 10.27 5.05 -17.94
N VAL A 83 11.14 4.07 -17.70
CA VAL A 83 12.58 4.26 -17.55
C VAL A 83 13.24 4.25 -18.91
N ASN A 84 13.91 5.35 -19.25
CA ASN A 84 14.65 5.52 -20.49
C ASN A 84 16.08 4.93 -20.37
N PRO A 85 16.75 4.65 -21.51
CA PRO A 85 18.11 4.11 -21.52
C PRO A 85 19.17 5.00 -20.86
N ASP A 86 18.92 6.30 -20.79
CA ASP A 86 19.78 7.31 -20.16
C ASP A 86 19.55 7.44 -18.64
N SER A 87 18.83 6.49 -18.02
CA SER A 87 18.44 6.51 -16.60
C SER A 87 17.56 7.72 -16.22
N THR A 88 16.84 8.29 -17.17
CA THR A 88 15.76 9.26 -16.91
C THR A 88 14.41 8.56 -16.91
N VAL A 89 13.38 9.23 -16.39
CA VAL A 89 11.99 8.76 -16.51
C VAL A 89 11.18 9.65 -17.43
N SER A 90 10.29 9.04 -18.20
CA SER A 90 9.30 9.74 -19.02
C SER A 90 7.88 9.36 -18.64
N VAL A 91 6.98 10.33 -18.64
CA VAL A 91 5.56 10.09 -18.41
C VAL A 91 4.94 9.48 -19.67
N ARG A 92 4.35 8.30 -19.52
CA ARG A 92 3.65 7.60 -20.60
C ARG A 92 2.20 7.37 -20.21
N LYS A 93 1.27 7.94 -20.96
CA LYS A 93 -0.16 7.65 -20.79
C LYS A 93 -0.44 6.19 -21.16
N VAL A 94 -1.21 5.51 -20.33
CA VAL A 94 -1.57 4.10 -20.54
C VAL A 94 -3.07 3.90 -20.42
N THR A 95 -3.57 2.86 -21.09
CA THR A 95 -4.95 2.40 -20.93
C THR A 95 -4.91 1.07 -20.18
N PRO A 96 -5.22 1.04 -18.87
CA PRO A 96 -5.30 -0.22 -18.13
C PRO A 96 -6.52 -1.04 -18.58
N GLY A 97 -6.33 -2.35 -18.65
CA GLY A 97 -7.35 -3.36 -18.90
C GLY A 97 -7.72 -4.12 -17.61
N VAL A 98 -7.87 -5.43 -17.73
CA VAL A 98 -8.26 -6.28 -16.60
C VAL A 98 -7.13 -6.35 -15.56
N THR A 99 -7.50 -6.36 -14.28
CA THR A 99 -6.56 -6.57 -13.17
C THR A 99 -6.64 -8.02 -12.69
N ASN A 100 -5.49 -8.67 -12.53
CA ASN A 100 -5.37 -10.01 -11.98
C ASN A 100 -4.31 -10.01 -10.86
N GLY A 101 -4.76 -10.11 -9.61
CA GLY A 101 -3.90 -9.98 -8.43
C GLY A 101 -3.20 -8.62 -8.37
N GLU A 102 -1.87 -8.63 -8.29
CA GLU A 102 -1.03 -7.42 -8.25
C GLU A 102 -0.62 -6.91 -9.64
N ARG A 103 -1.15 -7.53 -10.70
CA ARG A 103 -0.82 -7.19 -12.10
C ARG A 103 -2.03 -6.65 -12.82
N VAL A 104 -1.76 -5.77 -13.76
CA VAL A 104 -2.76 -5.13 -14.60
C VAL A 104 -2.36 -5.31 -16.05
N GLU A 105 -3.34 -5.67 -16.86
CA GLU A 105 -3.23 -5.65 -18.31
C GLU A 105 -3.10 -4.20 -18.81
N ILE A 106 -2.28 -3.97 -19.82
CA ILE A 106 -2.12 -2.67 -20.46
C ILE A 106 -2.57 -2.81 -21.91
N LEU A 107 -3.74 -2.25 -22.21
CA LEU A 107 -4.36 -2.30 -23.54
C LEU A 107 -3.61 -1.40 -24.54
N SER A 108 -3.02 -0.31 -24.06
CA SER A 108 -2.20 0.58 -24.89
C SER A 108 -1.25 1.44 -24.06
N GLY A 109 -0.17 1.87 -24.72
CA GLY A 109 0.80 2.82 -24.17
C GLY A 109 2.11 2.21 -23.69
N LEU A 110 2.23 0.88 -23.63
CA LEU A 110 3.48 0.19 -23.30
C LEU A 110 3.77 -0.94 -24.28
N ASN A 111 5.05 -1.21 -24.50
CA ASN A 111 5.53 -2.33 -25.29
C ASN A 111 6.14 -3.42 -24.39
N PRO A 112 6.17 -4.67 -24.84
CA PRO A 112 6.92 -5.73 -24.16
C PRO A 112 8.39 -5.34 -23.98
N GLY A 113 8.90 -5.48 -22.74
CA GLY A 113 10.29 -5.15 -22.39
C GLY A 113 10.49 -3.74 -21.83
N ASP A 114 9.46 -2.88 -21.88
CA ASP A 114 9.47 -1.56 -21.25
C ASP A 114 9.64 -1.68 -19.73
N ARG A 115 10.52 -0.86 -19.16
CA ARG A 115 10.79 -0.81 -17.72
C ARG A 115 9.97 0.30 -17.08
N VAL A 116 9.16 -0.04 -16.09
CA VAL A 116 8.31 0.93 -15.37
C VAL A 116 8.78 1.11 -13.93
N VAL A 117 8.57 2.30 -13.38
CA VAL A 117 8.86 2.58 -11.97
C VAL A 117 7.73 2.04 -11.09
N VAL A 118 8.09 1.20 -10.11
CA VAL A 118 7.14 0.59 -9.15
C VAL A 118 7.12 1.24 -7.77
N ASP A 119 8.17 1.99 -7.42
CA ASP A 119 8.36 2.61 -6.10
C ASP A 119 8.95 4.01 -6.25
N GLY A 120 8.58 4.92 -5.36
CA GLY A 120 9.12 6.29 -5.34
C GLY A 120 8.55 7.22 -6.42
N ALA A 121 7.45 6.84 -7.09
CA ALA A 121 6.78 7.65 -8.11
C ALA A 121 6.34 9.04 -7.60
N ASP A 122 6.01 9.18 -6.32
CA ASP A 122 5.57 10.44 -5.70
C ASP A 122 6.58 11.58 -5.81
N LYS A 123 7.87 11.24 -5.91
CA LYS A 123 8.97 12.21 -6.01
C LYS A 123 9.42 12.45 -7.45
N LEU A 124 8.85 11.75 -8.42
CA LEU A 124 9.28 11.79 -9.81
C LEU A 124 8.47 12.81 -10.61
N ARG A 125 9.19 13.55 -11.46
CA ARG A 125 8.63 14.36 -12.53
C ARG A 125 9.18 13.87 -13.86
N ASP A 126 8.52 14.26 -14.94
CA ASP A 126 9.01 13.98 -16.29
C ASP A 126 10.46 14.48 -16.45
N GLY A 127 11.33 13.64 -17.00
CA GLY A 127 12.77 13.90 -17.15
C GLY A 127 13.61 13.73 -15.89
N ALA A 128 13.04 13.27 -14.76
CA ALA A 128 13.83 13.07 -13.55
C ALA A 128 14.86 11.94 -13.73
N SER A 129 16.09 12.17 -13.28
CA SER A 129 17.11 11.12 -13.21
C SER A 129 16.81 10.18 -12.06
N ILE A 130 16.91 8.87 -12.31
CA ILE A 130 16.71 7.84 -11.30
C ILE A 130 17.96 7.00 -11.09
N ASN A 131 18.14 6.52 -9.87
CA ASN A 131 19.07 5.43 -9.59
C ASN A 131 18.26 4.13 -9.56
N LEU A 132 18.45 3.26 -10.56
CA LEU A 132 17.77 1.97 -10.60
C LEU A 132 18.28 1.11 -9.44
N ARG A 133 17.40 0.80 -8.48
CA ARG A 133 17.59 -0.36 -7.62
C ARG A 133 17.09 -1.56 -8.41
N GLN A 134 17.98 -2.49 -8.76
CA GLN A 134 17.56 -3.73 -9.40
C GLN A 134 16.86 -4.60 -8.36
N ASP A 135 15.55 -4.79 -8.52
CA ASP A 135 14.79 -5.76 -7.73
C ASP A 135 15.29 -7.17 -8.05
N GLY A 136 16.21 -7.65 -7.22
CA GLY A 136 16.92 -8.92 -7.41
C GLY A 136 18.08 -9.11 -6.42
N GLN A 137 18.59 -8.04 -5.82
CA GLN A 137 19.53 -8.18 -4.72
C GLN A 137 18.75 -8.39 -3.42
N ALA A 138 18.70 -9.67 -3.02
CA ALA A 138 18.16 -10.13 -1.75
C ALA A 138 18.52 -9.15 -0.63
N ARG A 139 17.51 -8.78 0.16
CA ARG A 139 17.70 -8.11 1.45
C ARG A 139 18.64 -8.99 2.27
N THR A 140 19.93 -8.69 2.27
CA THR A 140 20.84 -9.27 3.25
C THR A 140 20.49 -8.55 4.55
N PRO A 141 19.97 -9.25 5.58
CA PRO A 141 19.70 -8.61 6.85
C PRO A 141 20.99 -7.95 7.33
N ALA A 142 20.92 -6.66 7.62
CA ALA A 142 22.03 -5.92 8.19
C ALA A 142 22.52 -6.67 9.44
N GLN A 143 23.75 -7.19 9.34
CA GLN A 143 24.42 -7.87 10.43
C GLN A 143 24.61 -6.86 11.56
N PRO A 144 24.14 -7.13 12.80
CA PRO A 144 24.31 -6.21 13.91
C PRO A 144 25.81 -6.04 14.18
N SER A 145 26.29 -4.81 14.02
CA SER A 145 27.66 -4.44 14.37
C SER A 145 27.86 -4.65 15.87
N THR A 146 28.74 -5.57 16.23
CA THR A 146 29.20 -5.77 17.60
C THR A 146 29.88 -4.49 18.10
N PRO A 147 29.51 -3.94 19.28
CA PRO A 147 30.25 -2.82 19.85
C PRO A 147 31.61 -3.31 20.36
N THR A 148 32.67 -2.71 19.83
CA THR A 148 34.06 -2.86 20.29
C THR A 148 34.19 -2.45 21.77
N PRO A 149 34.80 -3.27 22.64
CA PRO A 149 35.07 -2.87 24.02
C PRO A 149 36.24 -1.88 24.08
N ALA A 150 35.95 -0.61 24.42
CA ALA A 150 36.95 0.38 24.76
C ALA A 150 37.46 0.12 26.18
N GLY A 151 38.60 -0.57 26.28
CA GLY A 151 39.38 -0.68 27.52
C GLY A 151 40.39 0.46 27.66
N SER A 152 40.58 0.88 28.91
CA SER A 152 41.76 1.54 29.50
C SER A 152 41.67 3.06 29.72
N ALA A 153 41.24 3.43 30.93
CA ALA A 153 41.66 4.67 31.60
C ALA A 153 42.35 4.29 32.93
N PRO A 154 43.58 4.75 33.23
CA PRO A 154 44.24 4.50 34.51
C PRO A 154 44.03 5.64 35.52
N GLN A 155 43.38 5.29 36.64
CA GLN A 155 43.72 5.56 38.07
C GLN A 155 43.97 6.99 38.66
N PRO A 156 43.88 7.17 40.01
CA PRO A 156 43.18 8.27 40.67
C PRO A 156 44.03 9.14 41.64
N ARG A 157 43.47 10.26 42.14
CA ARG A 157 43.74 10.92 43.45
C ARG A 157 42.72 12.08 43.67
N ALA A 158 41.86 12.04 44.70
CA ALA A 158 42.02 12.64 46.05
C ALA A 158 42.09 14.19 46.01
N GLN A 159 41.32 15.04 46.72
CA GLN A 159 40.51 15.01 47.97
C GLN A 159 39.57 16.25 47.99
N ALA A 160 38.50 16.20 48.80
CA ALA A 160 37.66 17.34 49.25
C ALA A 160 38.30 18.04 50.48
N PRO A 161 37.65 18.98 51.25
CA PRO A 161 36.39 19.74 51.08
C PRO A 161 36.55 21.25 51.43
N GLU A 162 35.50 22.09 51.31
CA GLU A 162 35.20 23.14 52.32
C GLU A 162 33.78 23.73 52.11
N GLN A 163 33.05 23.85 53.21
CA GLN A 163 31.66 24.32 53.34
C GLN A 163 31.57 25.85 53.43
N ALA A 164 30.45 26.44 52.95
CA ALA A 164 29.67 27.46 53.67
C ALA A 164 28.42 27.87 52.88
N ALA A 165 27.23 27.61 53.45
CA ALA A 165 25.99 28.36 53.22
C ALA A 165 25.95 29.56 54.22
N PRO A 166 25.07 30.58 54.07
CA PRO A 166 23.65 30.42 54.50
C PRO A 166 22.58 31.31 53.79
N ASP A 167 21.30 30.98 54.09
CA ASP A 167 20.05 31.79 54.23
C ASP A 167 19.65 32.88 53.18
N ALA A 168 18.55 32.74 52.39
CA ALA A 168 17.09 32.94 52.65
C ALA A 168 16.62 34.43 52.73
N PRO A 169 15.34 34.87 52.51
CA PRO A 169 14.12 34.30 51.89
C PRO A 169 13.37 35.25 50.86
N LYS A 170 12.19 34.80 50.36
CA LYS A 170 11.14 35.47 49.51
C LYS A 170 10.44 36.70 50.19
N PRO A 171 9.76 37.65 49.48
CA PRO A 171 8.33 37.49 49.05
C PRO A 171 7.84 38.31 47.81
N ASP A 172 6.58 38.05 47.46
CA ASP A 172 5.66 38.66 46.46
C ASP A 172 5.63 40.19 46.35
N ASP A 173 5.30 40.73 45.16
CA ASP A 173 4.22 41.74 44.99
C ASP A 173 3.86 42.02 43.50
N THR A 174 2.60 41.71 43.15
CA THR A 174 1.58 42.59 42.53
C THR A 174 1.77 43.33 41.18
N GLY A 175 0.68 43.29 40.39
CA GLY A 175 0.30 44.35 39.43
C GLY A 175 -0.11 43.83 38.05
N ARG A 176 -1.33 43.35 37.77
CA ARG A 176 -2.65 44.04 37.74
C ARG A 176 -2.77 45.08 36.61
N HIS A 177 -3.55 44.75 35.56
CA HIS A 177 -4.72 45.50 35.03
C HIS A 177 -4.99 45.21 33.53
N LYS A 178 -6.19 44.69 33.21
CA LYS A 178 -7.33 45.36 32.51
C LYS A 178 -7.00 45.78 31.06
N GLY A 179 -7.83 45.52 30.06
CA GLY A 179 -9.20 45.02 30.03
C GLY A 179 -9.79 45.24 28.63
N GLN A 180 -10.95 44.61 28.38
CA GLN A 180 -12.11 45.06 27.60
C GLN A 180 -11.88 45.53 26.13
N GLY A 181 -12.64 45.11 25.12
CA GLY A 181 -13.85 44.30 25.07
C GLY A 181 -14.63 44.62 23.78
N ARG A 182 -15.77 43.92 23.62
CA ARG A 182 -16.96 44.25 22.81
C ARG A 182 -16.85 44.11 21.29
N LYS A 183 -17.52 43.10 20.73
CA LYS A 183 -18.92 43.06 20.23
C LYS A 183 -19.02 43.58 18.79
N HIS A 184 -19.40 42.71 17.87
CA HIS A 184 -20.42 43.02 16.86
C HIS A 184 -21.29 41.77 16.61
N ARG A 185 -22.54 42.03 16.23
CA ARG A 185 -23.74 41.21 16.26
C ARG A 185 -24.31 41.06 14.83
N HIS A 186 -25.22 40.09 14.67
CA HIS A 186 -26.27 39.93 13.63
C HIS A 186 -25.78 39.55 12.22
N ALA A 187 -26.48 38.77 11.38
CA ALA A 187 -27.88 38.30 11.30
C ALA A 187 -27.87 36.86 10.69
N GLU A 188 -28.74 35.91 11.04
CA GLU A 188 -30.18 35.73 10.79
C GLU A 188 -30.60 35.56 9.30
N SER A 189 -31.16 34.37 9.05
CA SER A 189 -32.17 33.95 8.04
C SER A 189 -31.91 34.03 6.53
N GLY A 190 -31.94 32.85 5.90
CA GLY A 190 -32.39 32.60 4.52
C GLY A 190 -32.76 31.11 4.40
N GLN A 191 -34.00 30.72 4.72
CA GLN A 191 -35.09 30.43 3.78
C GLN A 191 -34.72 29.47 2.65
N ALA A 192 -35.30 28.26 2.75
CA ALA A 192 -35.39 27.25 1.72
C ALA A 192 -36.86 27.20 1.23
N GLU A 193 -37.04 27.37 -0.08
CA GLU A 193 -38.26 27.10 -0.85
C GLU A 193 -37.74 26.66 -2.24
N SER A 194 -37.92 25.41 -2.69
CA SER A 194 -39.11 24.79 -3.30
C SER A 194 -38.96 24.66 -4.83
N GLY A 195 -39.32 23.49 -5.38
CA GLY A 195 -39.54 23.25 -6.82
C GLY A 195 -39.00 21.88 -7.27
N GLN A 196 -39.83 20.82 -7.26
CA GLN A 196 -40.63 20.30 -8.40
C GLN A 196 -39.81 19.44 -9.38
N GLN A 197 -40.06 18.13 -9.39
CA GLN A 197 -40.84 17.38 -10.40
C GLN A 197 -40.11 17.16 -11.73
N GLN A 198 -39.69 15.92 -11.97
CA GLN A 198 -40.30 15.01 -12.96
C GLN A 198 -39.80 13.59 -12.72
#